data_AF-A0A8J7Z802-F1
#
_entry.id   AF-A0A8J7Z802-F1
#
_cell.length_a   1.000
_cell.length_b   1.000
_cell.length_c   1.000
_cell.angle_alpha   90.00
_cell.angle_beta   90.00
_cell.angle_gamma   90.00
#
_symmetry.space_group_name_H-M   'P 1'
#
loop_
_entity.id
_entity.type
_entity.pdbx_description
1 polymer ?
#
loop_
_entity_poly.entity_id
_entity_poly.type
_entity_poly.pdbx_seq_one_letter_code
_entity_poly.pdbx_strand_id
1 'polypeptide(L)'
;FAVESGSRLWGMESKDSDYDVHCVFYYPPKKYLSINKPTDTFTWMSGNKVLDINGFDIYKYTKLLLKSNPNMIDWTMSNIIYYGNKDKISSFVDFAENNFNPFTLYQFYYGISHSAWGLINKGNRHYKKYLYVLRGLLNAQWLVEKKTLPPYNFESVVKDLSIFKDIRITILDLLNAKRNALEKSEIKSELKLLIPFIEQRFGEKETDIEKLENRKPSEQHYDIFNNVILEIIGFM
;
A
#
# COMPACT_ATOMS: atom_id res chain seq x y z
N PHE A 1 -9.85 14.25 -1.89
CA PHE A 1 -10.70 13.16 -1.36
C PHE A 1 -10.08 12.63 -0.06
N ALA A 2 -10.82 11.86 0.73
CA ALA A 2 -10.33 11.12 1.90
C ALA A 2 -10.81 9.66 1.83
N VAL A 3 -9.91 8.72 2.12
CA VAL A 3 -10.11 7.27 1.94
C VAL A 3 -9.52 6.48 3.10
N GLU A 4 -10.00 5.26 3.29
CA GLU A 4 -9.37 4.27 4.17
C GLU A 4 -8.10 3.70 3.53
N SER A 5 -7.18 3.28 4.38
CA SER A 5 -5.98 2.54 4.02
C SER A 5 -5.64 1.53 5.10
N GLY A 6 -4.54 0.79 4.91
CA GLY A 6 -4.07 -0.13 5.94
C GLY A 6 -5.00 -1.32 6.15
N SER A 7 -5.07 -1.79 7.40
CA SER A 7 -5.59 -3.12 7.70
C SER A 7 -7.04 -3.33 7.27
N ARG A 8 -7.90 -2.30 7.37
CA ARG A 8 -9.31 -2.35 6.97
C ARG A 8 -9.47 -2.44 5.46
N LEU A 9 -8.68 -1.67 4.71
CA LEU A 9 -8.65 -1.79 3.25
C LEU A 9 -8.15 -3.18 2.81
N TRP A 10 -7.20 -3.75 3.56
CA TRP A 10 -6.61 -5.05 3.22
C TRP A 10 -7.43 -6.26 3.69
N GLY A 11 -8.53 -6.05 4.42
CA GLY A 11 -9.33 -7.12 5.02
C GLY A 11 -8.58 -7.85 6.15
N MET A 12 -7.68 -7.16 6.83
CA MET A 12 -6.81 -7.66 7.90
C MET A 12 -7.11 -7.00 9.25
N GLU A 13 -8.19 -6.25 9.39
CA GLU A 13 -8.57 -5.55 10.62
C GLU A 13 -8.94 -6.51 11.76
N SER A 14 -8.64 -6.12 12.99
CA SER A 14 -9.18 -6.73 14.21
C SER A 14 -10.15 -5.75 14.86
N LYS A 15 -10.86 -6.19 15.91
CA LYS A 15 -11.85 -5.36 16.61
C LYS A 15 -11.27 -4.04 17.16
N ASP A 16 -9.99 -4.05 17.48
CA ASP A 16 -9.21 -2.94 18.04
C ASP A 16 -8.34 -2.23 17.00
N SER A 17 -8.52 -2.48 15.70
CA SER A 17 -7.78 -1.77 14.66
C SER A 17 -8.23 -0.31 14.53
N ASP A 18 -7.25 0.58 14.44
CA ASP A 18 -7.46 2.01 14.17
C ASP A 18 -8.05 2.22 12.75
N TYR A 19 -8.43 3.46 12.45
CA TYR A 19 -8.85 3.92 11.13
C TYR A 19 -7.75 4.78 10.54
N ASP A 20 -7.16 4.32 9.44
CA ASP A 20 -6.05 4.96 8.74
C ASP A 20 -6.64 5.83 7.61
N VAL A 21 -7.09 7.04 7.96
CA VAL A 21 -7.69 7.96 7.00
C VAL A 21 -6.59 8.71 6.26
N HIS A 22 -6.59 8.61 4.94
CA HIS A 22 -5.67 9.35 4.11
C HIS A 22 -6.39 10.30 3.18
N CYS A 23 -5.93 11.54 3.13
CA CYS A 23 -6.55 12.56 2.32
C CYS A 23 -5.57 13.26 1.38
N VAL A 24 -6.08 13.57 0.19
CA VAL A 24 -5.41 14.45 -0.76
C VAL A 24 -6.11 15.80 -0.72
N PHE A 25 -5.35 16.83 -0.39
CA PHE A 25 -5.81 18.22 -0.31
C PHE A 25 -5.06 19.10 -1.31
N TYR A 26 -5.57 20.29 -1.56
CA TYR A 26 -4.92 21.30 -2.36
C TYR A 26 -5.18 22.68 -1.76
N TYR A 27 -4.35 23.65 -2.12
CA TYR A 27 -4.50 25.03 -1.70
C TYR A 27 -5.05 25.92 -2.83
N PRO A 28 -5.59 27.10 -2.51
CA PRO A 28 -5.88 28.10 -3.53
C PRO A 28 -4.63 28.49 -4.32
N PRO A 29 -4.75 28.81 -5.63
CA PRO A 29 -3.64 29.17 -6.51
C PRO A 29 -2.61 30.13 -5.90
N LYS A 30 -3.10 31.21 -5.28
CA LYS A 30 -2.28 32.26 -4.67
C LYS A 30 -1.29 31.71 -3.64
N LYS A 31 -1.63 30.63 -2.93
CA LYS A 31 -0.76 30.03 -1.91
C LYS A 31 0.39 29.26 -2.54
N TYR A 32 0.19 28.60 -3.69
CA TYR A 32 1.27 27.95 -4.43
C TYR A 32 2.25 28.95 -5.05
N LEU A 33 1.77 30.14 -5.43
CA LEU A 33 2.58 31.24 -5.98
C LEU A 33 3.27 32.12 -4.92
N SER A 34 3.12 31.80 -3.64
CA SER A 34 3.78 32.52 -2.55
C SER A 34 5.27 32.21 -2.47
N ILE A 35 6.07 33.21 -2.07
CA ILE A 35 7.49 33.04 -1.72
C ILE A 35 7.64 31.97 -0.62
N ASN A 36 6.77 32.05 0.38
CA ASN A 36 6.67 31.04 1.43
C ASN A 36 5.80 29.89 0.93
N LYS A 37 6.43 28.81 0.48
CA LYS A 37 5.73 27.61 0.03
C LYS A 37 4.92 27.02 1.17
N PRO A 38 3.68 26.55 0.92
CA PRO A 38 2.88 25.94 1.95
C PRO A 38 3.43 24.56 2.34
N THR A 39 3.05 24.10 3.53
CA THR A 39 3.34 22.71 3.94
C THR A 39 2.64 21.74 2.99
N ASP A 40 3.35 20.67 2.62
CA ASP A 40 2.88 19.66 1.68
C ASP A 40 2.22 18.45 2.37
N THR A 41 2.17 18.47 3.71
CA THR A 41 1.67 17.38 4.56
C THR A 41 1.01 17.90 5.84
N PHE A 42 0.14 17.08 6.41
CA PHE A 42 -0.29 17.19 7.80
C PHE A 42 -0.60 15.79 8.36
N THR A 43 -0.54 15.68 9.69
CA THR A 43 -0.99 14.51 10.44
C THR A 43 -1.85 14.99 11.61
N TRP A 44 -2.95 14.28 11.86
CA TRP A 44 -3.81 14.52 13.01
C TRP A 44 -4.27 13.17 13.58
N MET A 45 -4.20 13.02 14.89
CA MET A 45 -4.65 11.82 15.58
C MET A 45 -5.68 12.19 16.62
N SER A 46 -6.78 11.44 16.66
CA SER A 46 -7.81 11.59 17.69
C SER A 46 -7.25 11.35 19.10
N GLY A 47 -7.85 11.96 20.13
CA GLY A 47 -7.37 11.84 21.51
C GLY A 47 -7.38 10.41 22.07
N ASN A 48 -8.29 9.55 21.57
CA ASN A 48 -8.34 8.11 21.87
C ASN A 48 -7.54 7.25 20.89
N LYS A 49 -6.83 7.86 19.94
CA LYS A 49 -5.97 7.22 18.91
C LYS A 49 -6.67 6.28 17.94
N VAL A 50 -8.00 6.26 17.92
CA VAL A 50 -8.78 5.40 17.02
C VAL A 50 -8.76 5.91 15.58
N LEU A 51 -8.66 7.22 15.39
CA LEU A 51 -8.53 7.88 14.08
C LEU A 51 -7.10 8.42 13.90
N ASP A 52 -6.41 7.97 12.87
CA ASP A 52 -5.14 8.52 12.38
C ASP A 52 -5.36 9.10 10.97
N ILE A 53 -5.28 10.43 10.85
CA ILE A 53 -5.49 11.15 9.61
C ILE A 53 -4.15 11.66 9.09
N ASN A 54 -3.78 11.25 7.88
CA ASN A 54 -2.61 11.76 7.19
C ASN A 54 -3.00 12.39 5.86
N GLY A 55 -2.58 13.63 5.65
CA GLY A 55 -2.93 14.40 4.46
C GLY A 55 -1.72 14.78 3.65
N PHE A 56 -1.75 14.55 2.34
CA PHE A 56 -0.75 15.03 1.39
C PHE A 56 -1.34 16.08 0.44
N ASP A 57 -0.57 17.13 0.17
CA ASP A 57 -0.85 18.07 -0.89
C ASP A 57 -0.86 17.36 -2.25
N ILE A 58 -1.71 17.82 -3.16
CA ILE A 58 -1.92 17.21 -4.47
C ILE A 58 -0.62 17.06 -5.28
N TYR A 59 0.33 18.00 -5.18
CA TYR A 59 1.62 17.89 -5.87
C TYR A 59 2.52 16.82 -5.25
N LYS A 60 2.52 16.68 -3.91
CA LYS A 60 3.27 15.61 -3.25
C LYS A 60 2.69 14.24 -3.60
N TYR A 61 1.37 14.11 -3.48
CA TYR A 61 0.63 12.90 -3.83
C TYR A 61 0.92 12.47 -5.27
N THR A 62 0.75 13.36 -6.24
CA THR A 62 0.96 13.07 -7.67
C THR A 62 2.41 12.73 -8.00
N LYS A 63 3.39 13.44 -7.43
CA LYS A 63 4.83 13.11 -7.60
C LYS A 63 5.17 11.72 -7.07
N LEU A 64 4.57 11.31 -5.97
CA LEU A 64 4.76 9.97 -5.41
C LEU A 64 4.02 8.91 -6.23
N LEU A 65 2.82 9.21 -6.73
CA LEU A 65 2.06 8.33 -7.61
C LEU A 65 2.80 8.07 -8.93
N LEU A 66 3.39 9.10 -9.56
CA LEU A 66 4.22 8.97 -10.77
C LEU A 66 5.45 8.08 -10.56
N LYS A 67 5.94 7.98 -9.31
CA LYS A 67 7.02 7.07 -8.91
C LYS A 67 6.52 5.68 -8.51
N SER A 68 5.24 5.39 -8.72
CA SER A 68 4.58 4.15 -8.30
C SER A 68 4.79 3.87 -6.83
N ASN A 69 4.63 4.89 -5.98
CA ASN A 69 4.67 4.68 -4.54
C ASN A 69 3.45 3.83 -4.11
N PRO A 70 3.62 2.68 -3.44
CA PRO A 70 2.51 1.81 -3.08
C PRO A 70 1.45 2.47 -2.20
N ASN A 71 1.86 3.34 -1.27
CA ASN A 71 0.89 4.04 -0.43
C ASN A 71 -0.01 4.93 -1.29
N MET A 72 0.55 5.65 -2.27
CA MET A 72 -0.28 6.49 -3.14
C MET A 72 -1.18 5.66 -4.04
N ILE A 73 -0.72 4.51 -4.53
CA ILE A 73 -1.57 3.57 -5.28
C ILE A 73 -2.73 3.07 -4.39
N ASP A 74 -2.45 2.65 -3.15
CA ASP A 74 -3.48 2.25 -2.20
C ASP A 74 -4.50 3.40 -1.98
N TRP A 75 -4.05 4.66 -1.86
CA TRP A 75 -4.94 5.81 -1.71
C TRP A 75 -5.79 6.05 -2.97
N THR A 76 -5.15 6.05 -4.15
CA THR A 76 -5.80 6.22 -5.47
C THR A 76 -6.90 5.19 -5.65
N MET A 77 -6.64 3.95 -5.25
CA MET A 77 -7.47 2.81 -5.60
C MET A 77 -8.39 2.32 -4.48
N SER A 78 -8.24 2.85 -3.26
CA SER A 78 -9.11 2.49 -2.13
C SER A 78 -10.59 2.66 -2.47
N ASN A 79 -11.39 1.64 -2.19
CA ASN A 79 -12.83 1.63 -2.44
C ASN A 79 -13.66 2.13 -1.24
N ILE A 80 -13.02 2.34 -0.09
CA ILE A 80 -13.68 2.88 1.11
C ILE A 80 -13.40 4.38 1.15
N ILE A 81 -14.40 5.18 0.74
CA ILE A 81 -14.31 6.63 0.61
C ILE A 81 -14.99 7.29 1.81
N TYR A 82 -14.24 8.11 2.55
CA TYR A 82 -14.76 8.90 3.66
C TYR A 82 -15.24 10.29 3.22
N TYR A 83 -14.60 10.88 2.22
CA TYR A 83 -14.97 12.22 1.72
C TYR A 83 -14.56 12.47 0.27
N GLY A 84 -15.41 13.18 -0.46
CA GLY A 84 -15.21 13.53 -1.87
C GLY A 84 -15.56 12.39 -2.81
N ASN A 85 -15.39 12.61 -4.11
CA ASN A 85 -15.46 11.56 -5.13
C ASN A 85 -14.12 11.44 -5.87
N LYS A 86 -13.96 10.36 -6.63
CA LYS A 86 -12.74 10.07 -7.40
C LYS A 86 -12.90 10.30 -8.91
N ASP A 87 -14.03 10.84 -9.37
CA ASP A 87 -14.32 11.06 -10.79
C ASP A 87 -13.31 12.02 -11.42
N LYS A 88 -12.91 13.06 -10.67
CA LYS A 88 -11.90 14.04 -11.10
C LYS A 88 -10.46 13.51 -11.13
N ILE A 89 -10.24 12.27 -10.69
CA ILE A 89 -8.92 11.64 -10.67
C ILE A 89 -8.87 10.36 -11.50
N SER A 90 -9.81 10.17 -12.43
CA SER A 90 -9.83 9.01 -13.33
C SER A 90 -8.49 8.79 -14.03
N SER A 91 -7.84 9.86 -14.51
CA SER A 91 -6.51 9.75 -15.11
C SER A 91 -5.40 9.31 -14.14
N PHE A 92 -5.55 9.55 -12.83
CA PHE A 92 -4.64 9.03 -11.81
C PHE A 92 -4.86 7.54 -11.56
N VAL A 93 -6.12 7.09 -11.59
CA VAL A 93 -6.51 5.67 -11.54
C VAL A 93 -5.94 4.94 -12.75
N ASP A 94 -6.19 5.45 -13.96
CA ASP A 94 -5.70 4.87 -15.21
C ASP A 94 -4.16 4.76 -15.22
N PHE A 95 -3.46 5.78 -14.69
CA PHE A 95 -2.01 5.73 -14.53
C PHE A 95 -1.58 4.64 -13.56
N ALA A 96 -2.23 4.54 -12.40
CA ALA A 96 -1.91 3.54 -11.39
C ALA A 96 -2.08 2.11 -11.93
N GLU A 97 -3.13 1.86 -12.71
CA GLU A 97 -3.41 0.52 -13.26
C GLU A 97 -2.52 0.14 -14.44
N ASN A 98 -2.26 1.09 -15.35
CA ASN A 98 -1.68 0.77 -16.65
C ASN A 98 -0.20 1.19 -16.79
N ASN A 99 0.26 2.15 -15.99
CA ASN A 99 1.56 2.80 -16.15
C ASN A 99 2.45 2.72 -14.91
N PHE A 100 2.07 1.94 -13.90
CA PHE A 100 2.91 1.71 -12.74
C PHE A 100 4.25 1.05 -13.12
N ASN A 101 5.26 1.28 -12.29
CA ASN A 101 6.58 0.67 -12.37
C ASN A 101 6.61 -0.59 -11.49
N PRO A 102 6.52 -1.80 -12.08
CA PRO A 102 6.52 -3.04 -11.30
C PRO A 102 7.83 -3.26 -10.53
N PHE A 103 8.98 -2.86 -11.08
CA PHE A 103 10.27 -2.96 -10.39
C PHE A 103 10.30 -2.13 -9.10
N THR A 104 9.86 -0.87 -9.15
CA THR A 104 9.80 -0.01 -7.96
C THR A 104 8.81 -0.52 -6.91
N LEU A 105 7.63 -0.99 -7.33
CA LEU A 105 6.66 -1.59 -6.42
C LEU A 105 7.21 -2.83 -5.74
N TYR A 106 7.84 -3.72 -6.50
CA TYR A 106 8.45 -4.93 -5.98
C TYR A 106 9.49 -4.61 -4.92
N GLN A 107 10.40 -3.68 -5.20
CA GLN A 107 11.43 -3.27 -4.24
C GLN A 107 10.83 -2.71 -2.95
N PHE A 108 9.75 -1.91 -3.05
CA PHE A 108 9.06 -1.42 -1.87
C PHE A 108 8.44 -2.56 -1.06
N TYR A 109 7.67 -3.44 -1.69
CA TYR A 109 7.03 -4.58 -1.02
C TYR A 109 8.04 -5.52 -0.38
N TYR A 110 9.15 -5.78 -1.05
CA TYR A 110 10.27 -6.51 -0.49
C TYR A 110 10.88 -5.78 0.72
N GLY A 111 11.15 -4.48 0.61
CA GLY A 111 11.77 -3.68 1.66
C GLY A 111 10.95 -3.58 2.95
N ILE A 112 9.62 -3.40 2.83
CA ILE A 112 8.72 -3.42 4.00
C ILE A 112 8.68 -4.79 4.66
N SER A 113 8.70 -5.87 3.85
CA SER A 113 8.71 -7.25 4.35
C SER A 113 10.02 -7.54 5.08
N HIS A 114 11.15 -7.17 4.49
CA HIS A 114 12.46 -7.36 5.08
C HIS A 114 12.60 -6.60 6.42
N SER A 115 12.10 -5.37 6.48
CA SER A 115 12.09 -4.57 7.71
C SER A 115 11.23 -5.21 8.80
N ALA A 116 10.03 -5.69 8.45
CA ALA A 116 9.15 -6.38 9.39
C ALA A 116 9.74 -7.72 9.86
N TRP A 117 10.40 -8.46 8.97
CA TRP A 117 11.10 -9.71 9.28
C TRP A 117 12.25 -9.50 10.27
N GLY A 118 13.03 -8.42 10.09
CA GLY A 118 14.06 -8.04 11.04
C GLY A 118 13.54 -7.77 12.46
N LEU A 119 12.32 -7.26 12.60
CA LEU A 119 11.67 -7.07 13.91
C LEU A 119 11.22 -8.42 14.52
N ILE A 120 10.69 -9.33 13.71
CA ILE A 120 10.31 -10.69 14.14
C ILE A 120 11.53 -11.45 14.67
N ASN A 121 12.66 -11.35 13.97
CA ASN A 121 13.92 -11.99 14.39
C ASN A 121 14.48 -11.40 15.70
N LYS A 122 14.10 -10.16 16.04
CA LYS A 122 14.41 -9.52 17.34
C LYS A 122 13.38 -9.84 18.43
N GLY A 123 12.44 -10.75 18.18
CA GLY A 123 11.45 -11.21 19.17
C GLY A 123 10.06 -10.60 19.02
N ASN A 124 9.82 -9.68 18.08
CA ASN A 124 8.50 -9.09 17.86
C ASN A 124 7.59 -10.03 17.03
N ARG A 125 7.14 -11.12 17.66
CA ARG A 125 6.43 -12.24 17.00
C ARG A 125 4.91 -12.10 17.07
N HIS A 126 4.36 -10.94 16.71
CA HIS A 126 2.91 -10.72 16.66
C HIS A 126 2.30 -11.16 15.33
N TYR A 127 1.02 -11.57 15.35
CA TYR A 127 0.25 -11.92 14.14
C TYR A 127 0.35 -10.83 13.05
N LYS A 128 0.17 -9.56 13.44
CA LYS A 128 0.26 -8.40 12.54
C LYS A 128 1.60 -8.36 11.81
N LYS A 129 2.72 -8.64 12.48
CA LYS A 129 4.04 -8.58 11.85
C LYS A 129 4.23 -9.69 10.81
N TYR A 130 3.86 -10.92 11.14
CA TYR A 130 3.95 -12.02 10.17
C TYR A 130 3.07 -11.78 8.94
N LEU A 131 1.84 -11.29 9.14
CA LEU A 131 0.96 -10.99 8.01
C LEU A 131 1.47 -9.82 7.16
N TYR A 132 2.17 -8.83 7.74
CA TYR A 132 2.80 -7.75 6.97
C TYR A 132 3.97 -8.27 6.12
N VAL A 133 4.77 -9.19 6.65
CA VAL A 133 5.84 -9.87 5.87
C VAL A 133 5.22 -10.66 4.72
N LEU A 134 4.21 -11.48 5.00
CA LEU A 134 3.55 -12.30 3.98
C LEU A 134 2.86 -11.43 2.94
N ARG A 135 2.15 -10.37 3.34
CA ARG A 135 1.50 -9.45 2.40
C ARG A 135 2.49 -8.82 1.45
N GLY A 136 3.60 -8.28 1.96
CA GLY A 136 4.60 -7.67 1.08
C GLY A 136 5.25 -8.70 0.15
N LEU A 137 5.65 -9.88 0.64
CA LEU A 137 6.26 -10.91 -0.22
C LEU A 137 5.30 -11.46 -1.28
N LEU A 138 4.04 -11.68 -0.93
CA LEU A 138 3.02 -12.16 -1.86
C LEU A 138 2.58 -11.07 -2.85
N ASN A 139 2.49 -9.81 -2.42
CA ASN A 139 2.26 -8.70 -3.35
C ASN A 139 3.44 -8.54 -4.32
N ALA A 140 4.67 -8.76 -3.87
CA ALA A 140 5.84 -8.76 -4.72
C ALA A 140 5.79 -9.92 -5.74
N GLN A 141 5.43 -11.13 -5.29
CA GLN A 141 5.22 -12.30 -6.16
C GLN A 141 4.12 -12.05 -7.21
N TRP A 142 3.04 -11.37 -6.82
CA TRP A 142 1.95 -11.01 -7.73
C TRP A 142 2.42 -10.20 -8.93
N LEU A 143 3.30 -9.21 -8.70
CA LEU A 143 3.85 -8.38 -9.77
C LEU A 143 4.61 -9.21 -10.81
N VAL A 144 5.28 -10.28 -10.35
CA VAL A 144 6.05 -11.19 -11.21
C VAL A 144 5.12 -12.13 -11.97
N GLU A 145 4.16 -12.77 -11.28
CA GLU A 145 3.28 -13.79 -11.88
C GLU A 145 2.17 -13.21 -12.75
N LYS A 146 1.51 -12.16 -12.26
CA LYS A 146 0.26 -11.64 -12.85
C LYS A 146 0.50 -10.38 -13.67
N LYS A 147 1.63 -9.67 -13.45
CA LYS A 147 2.00 -8.42 -14.15
C LYS A 147 0.95 -7.31 -14.04
N THR A 148 0.16 -7.32 -12.97
CA THR A 148 -0.86 -6.32 -12.63
C THR A 148 -0.67 -5.86 -11.19
N LEU A 149 -1.39 -4.82 -10.77
CA LEU A 149 -1.44 -4.47 -9.34
C LEU A 149 -2.09 -5.61 -8.53
N PRO A 150 -1.55 -5.94 -7.34
CA PRO A 150 -2.17 -6.91 -6.45
C PRO A 150 -3.53 -6.38 -5.93
N PRO A 151 -4.53 -7.24 -5.75
CA PRO A 151 -5.75 -6.89 -5.04
C PRO A 151 -5.47 -6.31 -3.65
N TYR A 152 -6.24 -5.30 -3.22
CA TYR A 152 -6.09 -4.72 -1.88
C TYR A 152 -6.35 -5.75 -0.79
N ASN A 153 -7.41 -6.55 -0.98
CA ASN A 153 -7.80 -7.60 -0.06
C ASN A 153 -6.76 -8.73 -0.07
N PHE A 154 -6.07 -8.90 1.05
CA PHE A 154 -4.95 -9.83 1.15
C PHE A 154 -5.38 -11.30 0.97
N GLU A 155 -6.59 -11.64 1.40
CA GLU A 155 -7.14 -12.98 1.19
C GLU A 155 -7.33 -13.32 -0.29
N SER A 156 -7.67 -12.34 -1.13
CA SER A 156 -7.76 -12.51 -2.58
C SER A 156 -6.39 -12.78 -3.20
N VAL A 157 -5.35 -12.05 -2.77
CA VAL A 157 -3.95 -12.29 -3.17
C VAL A 157 -3.55 -13.73 -2.88
N VAL A 158 -3.83 -14.22 -1.68
CA VAL A 158 -3.47 -15.58 -1.21
C VAL A 158 -4.22 -16.67 -1.99
N LYS A 159 -5.47 -16.42 -2.41
CA LYS A 159 -6.28 -17.39 -3.17
C LYS A 159 -5.81 -17.54 -4.61
N ASP A 160 -5.46 -16.43 -5.27
CA ASP A 160 -5.22 -16.42 -6.71
C ASP A 160 -3.74 -16.59 -7.11
N LEU A 161 -2.82 -16.51 -6.13
CA LEU A 161 -1.40 -16.81 -6.33
C LEU A 161 -1.10 -18.30 -6.39
N SER A 162 -0.03 -18.61 -7.13
CA SER A 162 0.49 -19.94 -7.33
C SER A 162 1.36 -20.38 -6.14
N ILE A 163 0.72 -20.61 -4.99
CA ILE A 163 1.37 -21.12 -3.76
C ILE A 163 0.84 -22.52 -3.38
N PHE A 164 1.66 -23.28 -2.66
CA PHE A 164 1.28 -24.60 -2.17
C PHE A 164 0.02 -24.55 -1.29
N LYS A 165 -0.83 -25.58 -1.40
CA LYS A 165 -2.13 -25.65 -0.71
C LYS A 165 -1.98 -25.49 0.81
N ASP A 166 -1.00 -26.16 1.41
CA ASP A 166 -0.81 -26.13 2.87
C ASP A 166 -0.30 -24.76 3.34
N ILE A 167 0.53 -24.08 2.55
CA ILE A 167 0.94 -22.70 2.80
C ILE A 167 -0.27 -21.78 2.74
N ARG A 168 -1.11 -21.90 1.69
CA ARG A 168 -2.34 -21.12 1.55
C ARG A 168 -3.24 -21.27 2.77
N ILE A 169 -3.53 -22.50 3.18
CA ILE A 169 -4.36 -22.80 4.36
C ILE A 169 -3.75 -22.14 5.60
N THR A 170 -2.45 -22.33 5.83
CA THR A 170 -1.76 -21.77 7.02
C THR A 170 -1.82 -20.24 7.05
N ILE A 171 -1.70 -19.56 5.91
CA ILE A 171 -1.81 -18.09 5.84
C ILE A 171 -3.25 -17.63 6.14
N LEU A 172 -4.25 -18.32 5.61
CA LEU A 172 -5.66 -17.99 5.86
C LEU A 172 -6.04 -18.23 7.33
N ASP A 173 -5.55 -19.30 7.94
CA ASP A 173 -5.71 -19.56 9.37
C ASP A 173 -5.05 -18.48 10.21
N LEU A 174 -3.85 -18.04 9.84
CA LEU A 174 -3.15 -16.93 10.50
C LEU A 174 -3.93 -15.62 10.39
N LEU A 175 -4.51 -15.34 9.22
CA LEU A 175 -5.35 -14.16 8.98
C LEU A 175 -6.62 -14.20 9.83
N ASN A 176 -7.31 -15.34 9.87
CA ASN A 176 -8.50 -15.53 10.70
C ASN A 176 -8.18 -15.44 12.20
N ALA A 177 -7.05 -16.01 12.64
CA ALA A 177 -6.58 -15.86 14.00
C ALA A 177 -6.34 -14.38 14.35
N LYS A 178 -5.71 -13.61 13.46
CA LYS A 178 -5.49 -12.16 13.67
C LYS A 178 -6.82 -11.41 13.81
N ARG A 179 -7.78 -11.66 12.92
CA ARG A 179 -9.10 -10.99 12.94
C ARG A 179 -9.85 -11.21 14.27
N ASN A 180 -9.65 -12.37 14.90
CA ASN A 180 -10.27 -12.75 16.17
C ASN A 180 -9.41 -12.41 17.41
N ALA A 181 -8.17 -11.98 17.23
CA ALA A 181 -7.24 -11.63 18.29
C ALA A 181 -7.17 -10.10 18.50
N LEU A 182 -6.45 -9.67 19.54
CA LEU A 182 -6.06 -8.27 19.71
C LEU A 182 -4.84 -7.96 18.82
N GLU A 183 -4.65 -6.69 18.45
CA GLU A 183 -3.58 -6.26 17.54
C GLU A 183 -2.17 -6.76 17.95
N LYS A 184 -1.92 -6.85 19.26
CA LYS A 184 -0.62 -7.22 19.86
C LYS A 184 -0.53 -8.68 20.31
N SER A 185 -1.48 -9.52 19.93
CA SER A 185 -1.41 -10.94 20.27
C SER A 185 -0.16 -11.59 19.66
N GLU A 186 0.57 -12.34 20.49
CA GLU A 186 1.79 -13.05 20.10
C GLU A 186 1.50 -14.45 19.57
N ILE A 187 2.33 -14.88 18.64
CA ILE A 187 2.38 -16.26 18.18
C ILE A 187 3.39 -17.00 19.05
N LYS A 188 2.88 -17.89 19.90
CA LYS A 188 3.72 -18.70 20.82
C LYS A 188 4.26 -19.97 20.17
N SER A 189 3.55 -20.50 19.17
CA SER A 189 3.94 -21.70 18.44
C SER A 189 4.83 -21.35 17.25
N GLU A 190 5.81 -22.19 16.96
CA GLU A 190 6.62 -22.07 15.76
C GLU A 190 5.78 -22.27 14.49
N LEU A 191 5.89 -21.35 13.54
CA LEU A 191 5.21 -21.43 12.24
C LEU A 191 6.03 -22.26 11.24
N LYS A 192 6.15 -23.56 11.52
CA LYS A 192 7.07 -24.48 10.82
C LYS A 192 6.95 -24.50 9.30
N LEU A 193 5.76 -24.26 8.75
CA LEU A 193 5.55 -24.18 7.31
C LEU A 193 5.83 -22.78 6.74
N LEU A 194 5.49 -21.72 7.48
CA LEU A 194 5.58 -20.34 6.97
C LEU A 194 7.00 -19.78 7.05
N ILE A 195 7.80 -20.15 8.05
CA ILE A 195 9.16 -19.62 8.18
C ILE A 195 10.03 -20.03 6.97
N PRO A 196 10.12 -21.32 6.59
CA PRO A 196 10.87 -21.71 5.40
C PRO A 196 10.33 -21.09 4.12
N PHE A 197 9.01 -20.96 4.01
CA PHE A 197 8.38 -20.30 2.86
C PHE A 197 8.77 -18.81 2.76
N ILE A 198 8.77 -18.08 3.88
CA ILE A 198 9.19 -16.68 3.94
C ILE A 198 10.66 -16.55 3.55
N GLU A 199 11.54 -17.40 4.10
CA GLU A 199 12.97 -17.42 3.80
C GLU A 199 13.24 -17.72 2.32
N GLN A 200 12.53 -18.70 1.75
CA GLN A 200 12.58 -19.00 0.32
C GLN A 200 12.19 -17.78 -0.52
N ARG A 201 11.05 -17.15 -0.23
CA ARG A 201 10.59 -15.95 -0.97
C ARG A 201 11.55 -14.77 -0.87
N PHE A 202 12.25 -14.61 0.26
CA PHE A 202 13.33 -13.62 0.37
C PHE A 202 14.52 -13.97 -0.54
N GLY A 203 14.88 -15.26 -0.64
CA GLY A 203 15.97 -15.75 -1.49
C GLY A 203 15.72 -15.68 -3.00
N GLU A 204 14.47 -15.51 -3.44
CA GLU A 204 14.08 -15.46 -4.86
C GLU A 204 14.14 -14.04 -5.46
N LYS A 205 14.58 -13.04 -4.68
CA LYS A 205 14.53 -11.62 -5.05
C LYS A 205 15.25 -11.31 -6.37
N GLU A 206 16.46 -11.79 -6.53
CA GLU A 206 17.31 -11.48 -7.68
C GLU A 206 16.68 -12.05 -8.97
N THR A 207 16.20 -13.29 -8.92
CA THR A 207 15.45 -13.93 -10.01
C THR A 207 14.14 -13.23 -10.34
N ASP A 208 13.45 -12.70 -9.34
CA ASP A 208 12.20 -11.97 -9.54
C ASP A 208 12.44 -10.59 -10.16
N ILE A 209 13.45 -9.86 -9.69
CA ILE A 209 13.80 -8.53 -10.22
C ILE A 209 14.17 -8.58 -11.71
N GLU A 210 14.86 -9.62 -12.17
CA GLU A 210 15.22 -9.81 -13.58
C GLU A 210 14.00 -9.89 -14.52
N LYS A 211 12.84 -10.29 -14.00
CA LYS A 211 11.60 -10.44 -14.77
C LYS A 211 10.78 -9.14 -14.84
N LEU A 212 11.16 -8.10 -14.09
CA LEU A 212 10.37 -6.89 -13.93
C LEU A 212 10.91 -5.73 -14.75
N GLU A 213 10.01 -5.06 -15.45
CA GLU A 213 10.34 -3.84 -16.20
C GLU A 213 10.49 -2.64 -15.26
N ASN A 214 11.56 -1.87 -15.45
CA ASN A 214 11.76 -0.61 -14.75
C ASN A 214 11.16 0.55 -15.55
N ARG A 215 9.83 0.66 -15.53
CA ARG A 215 9.07 1.67 -16.29
C ARG A 215 9.22 3.07 -15.69
N LYS A 216 9.49 4.08 -16.52
CA LYS A 216 9.57 5.47 -16.06
C LYS A 216 8.39 6.27 -16.61
N PRO A 217 7.84 7.23 -15.85
CA PRO A 217 6.84 8.13 -16.39
C PRO A 217 7.45 8.97 -17.52
N SER A 218 6.82 8.94 -18.70
CA SER A 218 7.09 9.84 -19.83
C SER A 218 6.55 11.26 -19.58
N GLU A 219 7.00 12.24 -20.37
CA GLU A 219 6.50 13.63 -20.34
C GLU A 219 4.97 13.70 -20.48
N GLN A 220 4.37 12.88 -21.35
CA GLN A 220 2.92 12.81 -21.50
C GLN A 220 2.18 12.50 -20.19
N HIS A 221 2.75 11.67 -19.31
CA HIS A 221 2.14 11.41 -18.01
C HIS A 221 2.18 12.64 -17.10
N TYR A 222 3.27 13.41 -17.15
CA TYR A 222 3.36 14.67 -16.41
C TYR A 222 2.33 15.68 -16.92
N ASP A 223 2.15 15.78 -18.23
CA ASP A 223 1.17 16.70 -18.83
C ASP A 223 -0.27 16.34 -18.43
N ILE A 224 -0.63 15.06 -18.48
CA ILE A 224 -1.93 14.57 -18.00
C ILE A 224 -2.13 14.96 -16.53
N PHE A 225 -1.12 14.73 -15.69
CA PHE A 225 -1.22 15.03 -14.27
C PHE A 225 -1.34 16.53 -14.01
N ASN A 226 -0.56 17.34 -14.72
CA ASN A 226 -0.64 18.80 -14.63
C ASN A 226 -2.02 19.30 -15.05
N ASN A 227 -2.60 18.77 -16.12
CA ASN A 227 -3.93 19.18 -16.59
C ASN A 227 -5.02 18.86 -15.56
N VAL A 228 -5.01 17.66 -14.99
CA VAL A 228 -5.96 17.29 -13.91
C VAL A 228 -5.80 18.23 -12.70
N ILE A 229 -4.56 18.55 -12.32
CA ILE A 229 -4.30 19.47 -11.21
C ILE A 229 -4.85 20.88 -11.51
N LEU A 230 -4.63 21.38 -12.73
CA LEU A 230 -5.12 22.69 -13.14
C LEU A 230 -6.65 22.76 -13.12
N GLU A 231 -7.35 21.72 -13.57
CA GLU A 231 -8.82 21.62 -13.50
C GLU A 231 -9.30 21.60 -12.04
N ILE A 232 -8.68 20.79 -11.17
CA ILE A 232 -9.05 20.70 -9.75
C ILE A 232 -8.86 22.04 -9.02
N ILE A 233 -7.79 22.77 -9.34
CA ILE A 233 -7.42 24.03 -8.71
C ILE A 233 -8.21 25.22 -9.30
N GLY A 234 -8.91 25.04 -10.43
CA GLY A 234 -9.79 26.04 -11.03
C GLY A 234 -9.11 26.98 -12.02
N PHE A 235 -8.10 26.48 -12.75
CA PHE A 235 -7.46 27.19 -13.86
C PHE A 235 -8.02 26.83 -15.25
N MET A 236 -8.83 25.77 -15.33
CA MET A 236 -9.57 25.31 -16.50
C MET A 236 -10.99 24.95 -16.05
#